data_AF-A0A2D8GA78-F1
#
_entry.id   AF-A0A2D8GA78-F1
#
_cell.length_a   1.000
_cell.length_b   1.000
_cell.length_c   1.000
_cell.angle_alpha   90.00
_cell.angle_beta   90.00
_cell.angle_gamma   90.00
#
_symmetry.space_group_name_H-M   'P 1'
#
loop_
_entity.id
_entity.type
_entity.pdbx_description
1 polymer ?
#
loop_
_entity_poly.entity_id
_entity_poly.type
_entity_poly.pdbx_seq_one_letter_code
_entity_poly.pdbx_strand_id
1 'polypeptide(L)'
;MARHGLLDIELKAEGDLHIDMHHTTEDIGIVMGTAIKQALGDKAGIRRFSHIIIPMDEALTQISLDISGRPYLRWAVNLKSPKIGEMDSELFKEWFYAFAHNSDMTLHIENLHGSNAHHIIESCYKGLARCIREAIAIDPLTSGSIPTTKGIL
;
A
#
# COMPACT_ATOMS: atom_id res chain seq x y z
N MET A 1 0.25 7.50 -5.51
CA MET A 1 1.05 6.27 -5.50
C MET A 1 2.09 6.23 -6.62
N ALA A 2 1.70 6.11 -7.89
CA ALA A 2 2.58 5.98 -9.07
C ALA A 2 3.87 6.82 -9.02
N ARG A 3 3.72 8.15 -8.91
CA ARG A 3 4.85 9.11 -8.89
C ARG A 3 5.89 8.83 -7.79
N HIS A 4 5.48 8.48 -6.58
CA HIS A 4 6.41 8.27 -5.47
C HIS A 4 7.00 6.86 -5.44
N GLY A 5 6.30 5.90 -6.06
CA GLY A 5 6.79 4.53 -6.25
C GLY A 5 7.67 4.37 -7.48
N LEU A 6 7.68 5.34 -8.40
CA LEU A 6 8.24 5.20 -9.75
C LEU A 6 7.64 3.98 -10.48
N LEU A 7 6.31 3.83 -10.35
CA LEU A 7 5.54 2.78 -11.00
C LEU A 7 4.74 3.41 -12.14
N ASP A 8 4.76 2.77 -13.29
CA ASP A 8 3.83 3.06 -14.37
C ASP A 8 2.51 2.37 -14.05
N ILE A 9 1.45 3.16 -13.86
CA ILE A 9 0.12 2.68 -13.52
C ILE A 9 -0.86 3.24 -14.54
N GLU A 10 -1.47 2.35 -15.31
CA GLU A 10 -2.64 2.63 -16.13
C GLU A 10 -3.85 1.95 -15.45
N LEU A 11 -4.86 2.73 -15.09
CA LEU A 11 -6.02 2.24 -14.37
C LEU A 11 -7.30 2.88 -14.91
N LYS A 12 -8.28 2.03 -15.21
CA LYS A 12 -9.65 2.43 -15.56
C LYS A 12 -10.62 1.64 -14.70
N ALA A 13 -11.57 2.34 -14.10
CA ALA A 13 -12.66 1.74 -13.34
C ALA A 13 -13.99 2.35 -13.80
N GLU A 14 -15.00 1.50 -13.96
CA GLU A 14 -16.39 1.88 -14.17
C GLU A 14 -17.20 1.05 -13.19
N GLY A 15 -17.89 1.72 -12.27
CA GLY A 15 -18.57 1.06 -11.17
C GLY A 15 -19.86 1.76 -10.79
N ASP A 16 -20.55 1.20 -9.82
CA ASP A 16 -21.88 1.54 -9.36
C ASP A 16 -21.91 2.74 -8.39
N LEU A 17 -21.24 3.83 -8.76
CA LEU A 17 -21.11 5.06 -7.96
C LEU A 17 -22.44 5.75 -7.57
N HIS A 18 -23.55 5.32 -8.17
CA HIS A 18 -24.90 5.78 -7.82
C HIS A 18 -25.46 5.09 -6.58
N ILE A 19 -24.86 3.97 -6.15
CA ILE A 19 -25.14 3.28 -4.89
C ILE A 19 -24.25 3.91 -3.80
N ASP A 20 -22.94 3.70 -3.93
CA ASP A 20 -21.89 4.33 -3.14
C ASP A 20 -20.51 4.16 -3.83
N MET A 21 -19.43 4.58 -3.17
CA MET A 21 -18.05 4.43 -3.68
C MET A 21 -17.36 3.13 -3.24
N HIS A 22 -18.05 2.26 -2.48
CA HIS A 22 -17.45 1.12 -1.78
C HIS A 22 -16.90 0.09 -2.76
N HIS A 23 -17.77 -0.50 -3.58
CA HIS A 23 -17.39 -1.58 -4.50
C HIS A 23 -16.29 -1.12 -5.46
N THR A 24 -16.46 0.08 -6.04
CA THR A 24 -15.46 0.64 -6.96
C THR A 24 -14.09 0.82 -6.27
N THR A 25 -14.07 1.28 -5.03
CA THR A 25 -12.81 1.48 -4.29
C THR A 25 -12.16 0.16 -3.91
N GLU A 26 -12.93 -0.80 -3.39
CA GLU A 26 -12.45 -2.12 -3.02
C GLU A 26 -11.88 -2.86 -4.24
N ASP A 27 -12.61 -2.89 -5.35
CA ASP A 27 -12.21 -3.56 -6.58
C ASP A 27 -10.92 -2.98 -7.18
N ILE A 28 -10.75 -1.65 -7.10
CA ILE A 28 -9.47 -1.01 -7.45
C ILE A 28 -8.34 -1.53 -6.56
N GLY A 29 -8.56 -1.64 -5.25
CA GLY A 29 -7.59 -2.23 -4.31
C GLY A 29 -7.23 -3.67 -4.66
N ILE A 30 -8.23 -4.50 -4.99
CA ILE A 30 -8.07 -5.90 -5.41
C ILE A 30 -7.20 -5.99 -6.68
N VAL A 31 -7.57 -5.26 -7.74
CA VAL A 31 -6.88 -5.32 -9.04
C VAL A 31 -5.45 -4.79 -8.91
N MET A 32 -5.25 -3.70 -8.17
CA MET A 32 -3.90 -3.17 -7.93
C MET A 32 -3.02 -4.14 -7.14
N GLY A 33 -3.55 -4.75 -6.08
CA GLY A 33 -2.81 -5.75 -5.30
C GLY A 33 -2.42 -6.96 -6.15
N THR A 34 -3.38 -7.48 -6.92
CA THR A 34 -3.19 -8.61 -7.85
C THR A 34 -2.13 -8.30 -8.90
N ALA A 35 -2.18 -7.10 -9.52
CA ALA A 35 -1.22 -6.69 -10.54
C ALA A 35 0.21 -6.63 -10.00
N ILE A 36 0.39 -6.10 -8.79
CA ILE A 36 1.72 -6.07 -8.14
C ILE A 36 2.23 -7.48 -7.84
N LYS A 37 1.37 -8.35 -7.30
CA LYS A 37 1.74 -9.75 -7.04
C LYS A 37 2.17 -10.47 -8.31
N GLN A 38 1.45 -10.27 -9.41
CA GLN A 38 1.81 -10.84 -10.71
C GLN A 38 3.14 -10.28 -11.23
N ALA A 39 3.35 -8.96 -11.12
CA ALA A 39 4.59 -8.31 -11.57
C ALA A 39 5.84 -8.76 -10.79
N LEU A 40 5.67 -9.19 -9.53
CA LEU A 40 6.78 -9.64 -8.68
C LEU A 40 7.30 -11.05 -8.99
N GLY A 41 6.54 -11.88 -9.70
CA GLY A 41 6.95 -13.23 -10.07
C GLY A 41 7.39 -14.08 -8.87
N ASP A 42 8.59 -14.65 -8.93
CA ASP A 42 9.19 -15.49 -7.89
C ASP A 42 9.84 -14.71 -6.74
N LYS A 43 9.81 -13.38 -6.80
CA LYS A 43 10.38 -12.46 -5.80
C LYS A 43 11.89 -12.65 -5.59
N ALA A 44 12.59 -13.23 -6.56
CA ALA A 44 14.03 -13.45 -6.47
C ALA A 44 14.81 -12.13 -6.48
N GLY A 45 15.79 -12.00 -5.58
CA GLY A 45 16.75 -10.89 -5.55
C GLY A 45 16.21 -9.54 -5.07
N ILE A 46 14.94 -9.43 -4.67
CA ILE A 46 14.39 -8.18 -4.12
C ILE A 46 14.81 -7.97 -2.66
N ARG A 47 14.79 -6.73 -2.18
CA ARG A 47 15.01 -6.40 -0.75
C ARG A 47 13.94 -6.97 0.17
N ARG A 48 12.72 -7.20 -0.34
CA ARG A 48 11.54 -7.78 0.32
C ARG A 48 10.94 -6.93 1.44
N PHE A 49 11.77 -6.36 2.30
CA PHE A 49 11.36 -5.54 3.43
C PHE A 49 11.62 -4.07 3.14
N SER A 50 10.74 -3.22 3.64
CA SER A 50 11.00 -1.78 3.71
C SER A 50 10.22 -1.15 4.85
N HIS A 51 10.66 0.04 5.25
CA HIS A 51 9.93 0.89 6.16
C HIS A 51 10.24 2.35 5.85
N ILE A 52 9.32 3.24 6.23
CA ILE A 52 9.51 4.68 6.11
C ILE A 52 8.68 5.41 7.16
N ILE A 53 9.20 6.53 7.63
CA ILE A 53 8.42 7.56 8.33
C ILE A 53 8.36 8.75 7.38
N ILE A 54 7.16 9.19 7.01
CA ILE A 54 6.96 10.21 5.98
C ILE A 54 5.99 11.30 6.47
N PRO A 55 6.34 12.59 6.29
CA PRO A 55 5.45 13.67 6.62
C PRO A 55 4.54 14.05 5.45
N MET A 56 3.46 14.75 5.79
CA MET A 56 2.77 15.70 4.92
C MET A 56 2.28 16.85 5.80
N ASP A 57 2.95 17.99 5.70
CA ASP A 57 2.78 19.13 6.58
C ASP A 57 2.82 18.70 8.07
N GLU A 58 1.72 18.86 8.81
CA GLU A 58 1.63 18.50 10.23
C GLU A 58 1.37 17.01 10.47
N ALA A 59 1.07 16.23 9.43
CA ALA A 59 0.87 14.80 9.55
C ALA A 59 2.20 14.04 9.42
N LEU A 60 2.37 13.00 10.23
CA LEU A 60 3.51 12.08 10.18
C LEU A 60 3.01 10.65 10.26
N THR A 61 3.39 9.82 9.28
CA THR A 61 2.93 8.44 9.19
C THR A 61 4.11 7.49 9.01
N GLN A 62 4.08 6.39 9.75
CA GLN A 62 5.00 5.28 9.62
C GLN A 62 4.35 4.16 8.80
N ILE A 63 5.09 3.64 7.83
CA ILE A 63 4.73 2.45 7.05
C ILE A 63 5.84 1.40 7.17
N SER A 64 5.44 0.14 7.32
CA SER A 64 6.34 -1.01 7.25
C SER A 64 5.72 -2.10 6.37
N LEU A 65 6.53 -2.67 5.49
CA LEU A 65 6.11 -3.60 4.44
C LEU A 65 7.02 -4.83 4.42
N ASP A 66 6.42 -6.01 4.33
CA ASP A 66 7.07 -7.29 4.01
C ASP A 66 6.35 -7.92 2.80
N ILE A 67 7.06 -8.10 1.68
CA ILE A 67 6.62 -8.87 0.51
C ILE A 67 6.70 -10.36 0.86
N SER A 68 5.72 -10.79 1.64
CA SER A 68 5.86 -11.93 2.53
C SER A 68 5.20 -13.21 2.03
N GLY A 69 4.33 -13.12 1.03
CA GLY A 69 3.41 -14.19 0.66
C GLY A 69 2.30 -14.39 1.70
N ARG A 70 2.13 -13.48 2.67
CA ARG A 70 1.17 -13.57 3.77
C ARG A 70 0.35 -12.28 3.86
N PRO A 71 -0.93 -12.32 3.46
CA PRO A 71 -1.78 -11.14 3.48
C PRO A 71 -2.06 -10.70 4.91
N TYR A 72 -1.75 -9.43 5.22
CA TYR A 72 -2.07 -8.84 6.51
C TYR A 72 -2.06 -7.31 6.43
N LEU A 73 -3.04 -6.66 7.07
CA LEU A 73 -3.05 -5.22 7.28
C LEU A 73 -3.15 -4.90 8.78
N ARG A 74 -2.15 -4.19 9.32
CA ARG A 74 -2.31 -3.43 10.57
C ARG A 74 -2.61 -1.97 10.23
N TRP A 75 -3.83 -1.54 10.52
CA TRP A 75 -4.29 -0.17 10.30
C TRP A 75 -4.43 0.60 11.62
N ALA A 76 -3.50 1.51 11.90
CA ALA A 76 -3.48 2.39 13.06
C ALA A 76 -3.56 3.86 12.61
N VAL A 77 -4.59 4.18 11.82
CA VAL A 77 -4.85 5.54 11.32
C VAL A 77 -6.26 5.91 11.73
N ASN A 78 -6.39 7.02 12.46
CA ASN A 78 -7.66 7.54 12.92
C ASN A 78 -8.00 8.81 12.14
N LEU A 79 -9.09 8.78 11.36
CA LEU A 79 -9.59 9.93 10.62
C LEU A 79 -10.82 10.48 11.33
N LYS A 80 -10.69 11.69 11.86
CA LYS A 80 -11.79 12.35 12.58
C LYS A 80 -12.90 12.85 11.65
N SER A 81 -12.57 13.10 10.38
CA SER A 81 -13.54 13.54 9.38
C SER A 81 -14.23 12.32 8.78
N PRO A 82 -15.58 12.29 8.68
CA PRO A 82 -16.29 11.20 8.01
C PRO A 82 -16.05 11.20 6.50
N LYS A 83 -15.67 12.34 5.91
CA LYS A 83 -15.39 12.49 4.48
C LYS A 83 -14.12 13.27 4.19
N ILE A 84 -13.52 13.01 3.04
CA ILE A 84 -12.43 13.80 2.44
C ILE A 84 -12.85 14.13 1.00
N GLY A 85 -13.39 15.33 0.80
CA GLY A 85 -14.14 15.64 -0.42
C GLY A 85 -15.40 14.78 -0.47
N GLU A 86 -15.61 14.06 -1.57
CA GLU A 86 -16.76 13.15 -1.74
C GLU A 86 -16.52 11.76 -1.13
N MET A 87 -15.26 11.40 -0.86
CA MET A 87 -14.86 10.06 -0.40
C MET A 87 -15.19 9.86 1.07
N ASP A 88 -15.91 8.79 1.40
CA ASP A 88 -16.08 8.33 2.78
C ASP A 88 -14.75 7.86 3.36
N SER A 89 -14.40 8.34 4.56
CA SER A 89 -13.06 8.17 5.13
C SER A 89 -12.76 6.72 5.51
N GLU A 90 -13.79 5.90 5.73
CA GLU A 90 -13.63 4.46 5.97
C GLU A 90 -13.09 3.71 4.76
N LEU A 91 -13.41 4.15 3.54
CA LEU A 91 -13.04 3.46 2.31
C LEU A 91 -11.53 3.44 2.06
N PHE A 92 -10.78 4.37 2.68
CA PHE A 92 -9.33 4.31 2.62
C PHE A 92 -8.79 3.03 3.27
N LYS A 93 -9.32 2.65 4.44
CA LYS A 93 -8.92 1.40 5.10
C LYS A 93 -9.27 0.20 4.24
N GLU A 94 -10.46 0.19 3.64
CA GLU A 94 -10.92 -0.91 2.79
C GLU A 94 -10.06 -1.05 1.53
N TRP A 95 -9.65 0.06 0.91
CA TRP A 95 -8.68 0.05 -0.18
C TRP A 95 -7.34 -0.59 0.24
N PHE A 96 -6.75 -0.16 1.37
CA PHE A 96 -5.48 -0.71 1.87
C PHE A 96 -5.62 -2.19 2.26
N TYR A 97 -6.79 -2.58 2.79
CA TYR A 97 -7.08 -3.96 3.16
C TYR A 97 -7.11 -4.84 1.92
N ALA A 98 -7.91 -4.46 0.92
CA ALA A 98 -8.01 -5.15 -0.37
C ALA A 98 -6.65 -5.23 -1.07
N PHE A 99 -5.90 -4.12 -1.10
CA PHE A 99 -4.56 -4.08 -1.67
C PHE A 99 -3.59 -5.05 -0.98
N ALA A 100 -3.48 -5.00 0.35
CA ALA A 100 -2.55 -5.84 1.11
C ALA A 100 -2.92 -7.33 0.99
N HIS A 101 -4.22 -7.64 0.99
CA HIS A 101 -4.69 -9.01 0.87
C HIS A 101 -4.41 -9.59 -0.52
N ASN A 102 -4.68 -8.83 -1.58
CA ASN A 102 -4.54 -9.35 -2.94
C ASN A 102 -3.10 -9.26 -3.49
N SER A 103 -2.22 -8.52 -2.81
CA SER A 103 -0.78 -8.52 -3.07
C SER A 103 0.00 -9.60 -2.31
N ASP A 104 -0.66 -10.35 -1.40
CA ASP A 104 -0.02 -11.25 -0.42
C ASP A 104 1.09 -10.58 0.40
N MET A 105 0.87 -9.32 0.78
CA MET A 105 1.85 -8.54 1.55
C MET A 105 1.39 -8.36 2.99
N THR A 106 2.37 -8.31 3.88
CA THR A 106 2.16 -7.85 5.26
C THR A 106 2.46 -6.36 5.31
N LEU A 107 1.43 -5.55 5.59
CA LEU A 107 1.47 -4.10 5.57
C LEU A 107 1.04 -3.53 6.93
N HIS A 108 1.87 -2.66 7.49
CA HIS A 108 1.58 -1.90 8.70
C HIS A 108 1.58 -0.42 8.37
N ILE A 109 0.51 0.28 8.77
CA ILE A 109 0.38 1.73 8.59
C ILE A 109 -0.08 2.32 9.92
N GLU A 110 0.70 3.27 10.43
CA GLU A 110 0.43 3.98 11.69
C GLU A 110 0.62 5.48 11.49
N ASN A 111 -0.43 6.26 11.72
CA ASN A 111 -0.31 7.71 11.78
C ASN A 111 0.15 8.08 13.19
N LEU A 112 1.33 8.68 13.30
CA LEU A 112 1.94 9.06 14.58
C LEU A 112 1.32 10.35 15.12
N HIS A 113 1.02 11.29 14.22
CA HIS A 113 0.27 12.51 14.50
C HIS A 113 -0.18 13.18 13.21
N GLY A 114 -1.10 14.13 13.33
CA GLY A 114 -1.70 14.89 12.24
C GLY A 114 -3.08 15.38 12.65
N SER A 115 -3.60 16.38 11.94
CA SER A 115 -4.93 16.93 12.23
C SER A 115 -5.82 17.01 10.99
N ASN A 116 -5.21 17.23 9.83
CA ASN A 116 -5.88 17.27 8.55
C ASN A 116 -5.98 15.85 7.97
N ALA A 117 -7.22 15.38 7.77
CA ALA A 117 -7.50 14.05 7.25
C ALA A 117 -6.88 13.80 5.86
N HIS A 118 -6.84 14.82 4.99
CA HIS A 118 -6.22 14.74 3.68
C HIS A 118 -4.70 14.51 3.80
N HIS A 119 -4.02 15.26 4.67
CA HIS A 119 -2.58 15.14 4.88
C HIS A 119 -2.22 13.76 5.44
N ILE A 120 -3.01 13.27 6.40
CA ILE A 120 -2.85 11.93 6.98
C ILE A 120 -2.97 10.87 5.87
N ILE A 121 -4.05 10.86 5.09
CA ILE A 121 -4.26 9.83 4.06
C ILE A 121 -3.23 9.91 2.93
N GLU A 122 -2.91 11.11 2.44
CA GLU A 122 -1.92 11.26 1.39
C GLU A 122 -0.53 10.82 1.87
N SER A 123 -0.17 11.05 3.14
CA SER A 123 1.07 10.51 3.71
C SER A 123 1.09 8.98 3.73
N CYS A 124 -0.05 8.32 4.00
CA CYS A 124 -0.18 6.86 3.92
C CYS A 124 0.11 6.34 2.50
N TYR A 125 -0.53 6.93 1.48
CA TYR A 125 -0.31 6.53 0.08
C TYR A 125 1.11 6.85 -0.41
N LYS A 126 1.69 7.99 0.00
CA LYS A 126 3.06 8.36 -0.34
C LYS A 126 4.07 7.40 0.26
N GLY A 127 3.90 7.04 1.53
CA GLY A 127 4.84 6.14 2.19
C GLY A 127 4.67 4.70 1.73
N LEU A 128 3.45 4.20 1.46
CA LEU A 128 3.26 2.89 0.81
C LEU A 128 3.99 2.86 -0.54
N ALA A 129 3.82 3.89 -1.38
CA ALA A 129 4.50 3.94 -2.67
C ALA A 129 6.03 3.88 -2.56
N ARG A 130 6.62 4.61 -1.62
CA ARG A 130 8.08 4.57 -1.37
C ARG A 130 8.52 3.25 -0.77
N CYS A 131 7.73 2.66 0.13
CA CYS A 131 7.99 1.33 0.67
C CYS A 131 7.97 0.26 -0.41
N ILE A 132 7.01 0.29 -1.34
CA ILE A 132 6.98 -0.63 -2.48
C ILE A 132 8.26 -0.46 -3.29
N ARG A 133 8.59 0.77 -3.71
CA ARG A 133 9.81 1.05 -4.48
C ARG A 133 11.07 0.46 -3.84
N GLU A 134 11.20 0.61 -2.53
CA GLU A 134 12.35 0.09 -1.78
C GLU A 134 12.32 -1.43 -1.69
N ALA A 135 11.18 -2.02 -1.34
CA ALA A 135 11.05 -3.47 -1.12
C ALA A 135 11.23 -4.28 -2.41
N ILE A 136 10.85 -3.72 -3.57
CA ILE A 136 11.00 -4.37 -4.89
C ILE A 136 12.37 -4.13 -5.52
N ALA A 137 13.19 -3.24 -4.96
CA ALA A 137 14.52 -2.96 -5.51
C ALA A 137 15.39 -4.22 -5.44
N ILE A 138 16.19 -4.43 -6.48
CA ILE A 138 17.17 -5.53 -6.49
C ILE A 138 18.24 -5.26 -5.42
N ASP A 139 18.46 -6.24 -4.56
CA ASP A 139 19.54 -6.24 -3.58
C ASP A 139 20.79 -6.88 -4.19
N PRO A 140 21.84 -6.09 -4.51
CA PRO A 140 23.06 -6.62 -5.12
C PRO A 140 23.80 -7.62 -4.21
N LEU A 141 23.51 -7.65 -2.91
CA LEU A 141 24.13 -8.56 -1.95
C LEU A 141 23.48 -9.95 -1.93
N THR A 142 22.25 -10.08 -2.43
CA THR A 142 21.51 -11.35 -2.41
C THR A 142 21.87 -12.30 -3.55
N SER A 143 22.64 -11.82 -4.55
CA SER A 143 23.00 -12.59 -5.75
C SER A 143 21.80 -13.26 -6.45
N GLY A 144 20.62 -12.61 -6.42
CA GLY A 144 19.40 -13.14 -7.03
C GLY A 144 18.73 -14.27 -6.25
N SER A 145 19.14 -14.55 -5.01
CA SER A 145 18.45 -15.54 -4.18
C SER A 145 17.06 -15.05 -3.74
N ILE A 146 16.14 -16.00 -3.50
CA ILE A 146 14.83 -15.68 -2.91
C ILE A 146 15.08 -15.28 -1.44
N PRO A 147 14.65 -14.09 -0.98
CA PRO A 147 14.99 -13.55 0.34
C PRO A 147 14.19 -14.22 1.47
N THR A 148 14.40 -15.52 1.69
CA THR A 148 13.68 -16.35 2.66
C THR A 148 14.52 -17.51 3.16
N THR A 149 14.34 -17.89 4.43
CA THR A 149 14.97 -19.09 5.01
C THR A 149 14.24 -20.38 4.64
N LYS A 150 13.02 -20.29 4.07
CA LYS A 150 12.16 -21.44 3.75
C LYS A 150 12.30 -21.93 2.30
N GLY A 151 13.13 -21.27 1.48
CA GLY A 151 13.31 -21.56 0.06
C GLY A 151 12.18 -21.11 -0.88
N ILE A 152 11.01 -20.72 -0.37
CA ILE A 152 9.86 -20.24 -1.15
C ILE A 152 9.17 -19.03 -0.50
N LEU A 153 8.53 -18.18 -1.32
CA LEU A 153 7.77 -16.98 -0.91
C LEU A 153 6.48 -16.78 -1.70
#